data_AF-A0A8X6XU40-F1
#
_entry.id   AF-A0A8X6XU40-F1
#
_cell.length_a   1.000
_cell.length_b   1.000
_cell.length_c   1.000
_cell.angle_alpha   90.00
_cell.angle_beta   90.00
_cell.angle_gamma   90.00
#
_symmetry.space_group_name_H-M   'P 1'
#
loop_
_entity.id
_entity.type
_entity.pdbx_description
1 polymer ?
#
loop_
_entity_poly.entity_id
_entity_poly.type
_entity_poly.pdbx_seq_one_letter_code
_entity_poly.pdbx_strand_id
1 'polypeptide(L)'
;MDANSKSEVWFSPVTDSRGIKLCEFFSTFQLFTVNEDYGPTFCADQGTSYIDITAVRHNVLGLVERWFIPDYDSLSDHRMIFLR
;
A
#
# COMPACT_ATOMS: atom_id res chain seq x y z
N MET A 1 1.40 -3.15 -5.71
CA MET A 1 0.93 -2.51 -6.95
C MET A 1 0.99 -1.01 -6.75
N ASP A 2 1.47 -0.26 -7.74
CA ASP A 2 1.32 1.20 -7.72
C ASP A 2 -0.12 1.55 -8.16
N ALA A 3 -0.91 2.07 -7.22
CA ALA A 3 -2.31 2.41 -7.46
C ALA A 3 -2.51 3.90 -7.79
N ASN A 4 -1.52 4.74 -7.47
CA ASN A 4 -1.64 6.20 -7.50
C ASN A 4 -2.96 6.68 -6.85
N SER A 5 -3.34 6.08 -5.73
CA SER A 5 -4.60 6.37 -5.02
C SER A 5 -4.36 6.46 -3.53
N LYS A 6 -5.11 7.33 -2.85
CA LYS A 6 -4.93 7.62 -1.43
C LYS A 6 -6.11 7.10 -0.61
N SER A 7 -5.83 6.32 0.43
CA SER A 7 -6.82 5.93 1.44
C SER A 7 -6.15 5.64 2.78
N GLU A 8 -6.86 5.96 3.86
CA GLU A 8 -6.47 5.58 5.22
C GLU A 8 -6.34 4.06 5.39
N VAL A 9 -7.02 3.27 4.54
CA VAL A 9 -6.93 1.78 4.51
C VAL A 9 -5.51 1.27 4.24
N TRP A 10 -4.65 2.08 3.63
CA TRP A 10 -3.23 1.82 3.43
C TRP A 10 -2.37 2.98 3.94
N PHE A 11 -2.78 3.59 5.06
CA PHE A 11 -2.02 4.59 5.84
C PHE A 11 -1.78 5.94 5.16
N SER A 12 -2.47 6.24 4.05
CA SER A 12 -2.46 7.60 3.51
C SER A 12 -3.16 8.56 4.50
N PRO A 13 -2.61 9.76 4.77
CA PRO A 13 -3.23 10.77 5.64
C PRO A 13 -4.55 11.35 5.12
N VAL A 14 -4.86 11.08 3.85
CA VAL A 14 -6.09 11.53 3.19
C VAL A 14 -6.65 10.39 2.35
N THR A 15 -7.98 10.38 2.16
CA THR A 15 -8.66 9.50 1.21
C THR A 15 -9.14 10.31 0.00
N ASP A 16 -8.75 9.90 -1.21
CA ASP A 16 -9.19 10.53 -2.46
C ASP A 16 -10.26 9.70 -3.19
N SER A 17 -10.81 10.25 -4.27
CA SER A 17 -11.87 9.58 -5.05
C SER A 17 -11.40 8.29 -5.73
N ARG A 18 -10.10 8.13 -5.99
CA ARG A 18 -9.52 6.90 -6.55
C ARG A 18 -9.44 5.84 -5.45
N GLY A 19 -9.05 6.23 -4.24
CA GLY A 19 -9.01 5.37 -3.06
C GLY A 19 -10.38 4.83 -2.71
N ILE A 20 -11.43 5.67 -2.73
CA ILE A 20 -12.82 5.23 -2.50
C ILE A 20 -13.21 4.13 -3.50
N LYS A 21 -13.02 4.38 -4.80
CA LYS A 21 -13.35 3.41 -5.85
C LYS A 21 -12.55 2.11 -5.73
N LEU A 22 -11.28 2.21 -5.33
CA LEU A 22 -10.43 1.04 -5.15
C LEU A 22 -10.85 0.22 -3.92
N CYS A 23 -11.26 0.87 -2.83
CA CYS A 23 -11.83 0.20 -1.66
C CYS A 23 -13.15 -0.50 -1.98
N GLU A 24 -14.03 0.12 -2.77
CA GLU A 24 -15.26 -0.52 -3.27
C GLU A 24 -14.95 -1.77 -4.11
N PHE A 25 -13.94 -1.68 -4.99
CA PHE A 25 -13.45 -2.81 -5.77
C PHE A 25 -12.89 -3.91 -4.86
N PHE A 26 -12.01 -3.59 -3.90
CA PHE A 26 -11.47 -4.57 -2.96
C PHE A 26 -12.56 -5.27 -2.16
N SER A 27 -13.55 -4.54 -1.67
CA SER A 27 -14.72 -5.09 -0.97
C SER A 27 -15.50 -6.06 -1.86
N THR A 28 -15.79 -5.68 -3.10
CA THR A 28 -16.53 -6.49 -4.08
C THR A 28 -15.82 -7.82 -4.37
N PHE A 29 -14.48 -7.82 -4.44
CA PHE A 29 -13.68 -8.99 -4.80
C PHE A 29 -13.05 -9.73 -3.61
N GLN A 30 -13.40 -9.35 -2.37
CA GLN A 30 -12.87 -9.90 -1.13
C GLN A 30 -11.33 -9.86 -1.09
N LEU A 31 -10.78 -8.70 -1.43
CA LEU A 31 -9.37 -8.37 -1.33
C LEU A 31 -9.13 -7.56 -0.05
N PHE A 32 -8.04 -7.87 0.63
CA PHE A 32 -7.63 -7.27 1.89
C PHE A 32 -6.26 -6.66 1.72
N THR A 33 -6.08 -5.41 2.14
CA THR A 33 -4.76 -4.80 2.21
C THR A 33 -3.95 -5.43 3.34
N VAL A 34 -2.67 -5.67 3.07
CA VAL A 34 -1.70 -6.19 4.04
C VAL A 34 -0.56 -5.20 4.28
N ASN A 35 -0.70 -3.97 3.79
CA ASN A 35 0.22 -2.89 4.13
C ASN A 35 0.30 -2.76 5.66
N GLU A 36 1.49 -2.42 6.15
CA GLU A 36 1.73 -2.01 7.53
C GLU A 36 2.28 -0.57 7.55
N ASP A 37 2.20 0.10 8.69
CA ASP A 37 2.65 1.48 8.82
C ASP A 37 4.18 1.60 8.92
N TYR A 38 4.86 1.55 7.77
CA TYR A 38 6.29 1.86 7.62
C TYR A 38 6.52 3.25 7.00
N GLY A 39 5.51 4.12 7.00
CA GLY A 39 5.55 5.44 6.34
C GLY A 39 5.28 5.42 4.82
N PRO A 40 5.56 6.52 4.09
CA PRO A 40 5.13 6.72 2.71
C PRO A 40 5.86 5.82 1.70
N THR A 41 5.16 5.08 0.85
CA THR A 41 5.80 4.17 -0.12
C THR A 41 6.51 4.89 -1.27
N PHE A 42 6.14 6.15 -1.52
CA PHE A 42 6.73 7.01 -2.54
C PHE A 42 7.26 8.30 -1.90
N CYS A 43 8.52 8.64 -2.18
CA CYS A 43 9.22 9.80 -1.65
C CYS A 43 9.96 10.50 -2.79
N ALA A 44 9.46 11.65 -3.22
CA ALA A 44 10.10 12.50 -4.23
C ALA A 44 10.37 13.90 -3.67
N ASP A 45 11.13 14.71 -4.40
CA ASP A 45 11.46 16.10 -4.02
C ASP A 45 10.22 16.96 -3.73
N GLN A 46 9.10 16.68 -4.41
CA GLN A 46 7.85 17.44 -4.26
C GLN A 46 6.96 16.94 -3.11
N GLY A 47 7.34 15.85 -2.44
CA GLY A 47 6.63 15.31 -1.30
C GLY A 47 6.51 13.79 -1.31
N THR A 48 5.78 13.30 -0.32
CA THR A 48 5.67 11.87 -0.02
C THR A 48 4.23 11.39 -0.15
N SER A 49 4.03 10.13 -0.54
CA SER A 49 2.70 9.54 -0.63
C SER A 49 2.68 8.04 -0.37
N TYR A 50 1.49 7.51 -0.07
CA TYR A 50 1.21 6.11 0.25
C TYR A 50 0.37 5.54 -0.89
N ILE A 51 1.02 5.22 -2.00
CA ILE A 51 0.35 4.87 -3.27
C ILE A 51 0.65 3.44 -3.73
N ASP A 52 1.60 2.76 -3.09
CA ASP A 52 1.89 1.36 -3.35
C ASP A 52 1.15 0.46 -2.36
N ILE A 53 0.27 -0.37 -2.90
CA ILE A 53 -0.66 -1.19 -2.13
C ILE A 53 -0.32 -2.67 -2.33
N THR A 54 -0.32 -3.45 -1.26
CA THR A 54 -0.32 -4.90 -1.36
C THR A 54 -1.68 -5.41 -0.89
N ALA A 55 -2.42 -6.05 -1.80
CA ALA A 55 -3.71 -6.64 -1.51
C ALA A 55 -3.69 -8.15 -1.81
N VAL A 56 -4.31 -8.93 -0.94
CA VAL A 56 -4.40 -10.39 -1.03
C VAL A 56 -5.85 -10.86 -0.90
N ARG A 57 -6.16 -12.04 -1.42
CA ARG A 57 -7.46 -12.68 -1.15
C ARG A 57 -7.50 -13.20 0.28
N HIS A 58 -8.71 -13.34 0.82
CA HIS A 58 -8.94 -13.87 2.17
C HIS A 58 -8.16 -15.16 2.49
N ASN A 59 -8.09 -16.10 1.54
CA ASN A 59 -7.41 -17.39 1.73
C ASN A 59 -5.87 -17.30 1.79
N VAL A 60 -5.29 -16.17 1.37
CA VAL A 60 -3.84 -15.91 1.44
C VAL A 60 -3.49 -15.01 2.62
N LEU A 61 -4.48 -14.38 3.27
CA LEU A 61 -4.26 -13.42 4.34
C LEU A 61 -3.42 -14.00 5.49
N GLY A 62 -3.70 -15.24 5.89
CA GLY A 62 -2.94 -15.93 6.95
C GLY A 62 -1.56 -16.45 6.54
N LEU A 63 -1.19 -16.34 5.25
CA LEU A 63 0.14 -16.73 4.75
C LEU A 63 1.10 -15.53 4.68
N VAL A 64 0.60 -14.31 4.83
CA VAL A 64 1.44 -13.11 4.93
C VAL A 64 1.87 -12.98 6.38
N GLU A 65 3.10 -13.38 6.68
CA GLU A 65 3.66 -13.28 8.03
C GLU A 65 4.09 -11.85 8.35
N ARG A 66 4.62 -11.14 7.35
CA ARG A 66 5.09 -9.76 7.52
C ARG A 66 5.06 -8.97 6.23
N TRP A 67 4.59 -7.73 6.33
CA TRP A 67 4.79 -6.71 5.31
C TRP A 67 5.78 -5.67 5.84
N PHE A 68 6.79 -5.31 5.06
CA PHE A 68 7.75 -4.31 5.51
C PHE A 68 8.42 -3.56 4.35
N ILE A 69 8.92 -2.38 4.69
CA ILE A 69 9.84 -1.60 3.86
C ILE A 69 11.21 -1.68 4.52
N PRO A 70 12.26 -2.19 3.83
CA PRO A 70 13.58 -2.28 4.41
C PRO A 70 14.23 -0.90 4.55
N ASP A 71 15.15 -0.80 5.50
CA ASP A 71 15.90 0.43 5.79
C ASP A 71 17.13 0.56 4.87
N TYR A 72 16.89 0.56 3.55
CA TYR A 72 17.92 0.87 2.55
C TYR A 72 17.29 1.57 1.34
N ASP A 73 18.07 2.43 0.70
CA ASP A 73 17.63 3.15 -0.49
C ASP A 73 17.58 2.24 -1.72
N SER A 74 16.44 2.25 -2.40
CA SER A 74 16.24 1.58 -3.68
C SER A 74 16.86 2.35 -4.86
N LEU A 75 17.42 3.54 -4.61
CA LEU A 75 17.81 4.54 -5.62
C LEU A 75 16.64 4.99 -6.53
N SER A 76 15.41 4.79 -6.06
CA SER A 76 14.16 5.21 -6.70
C SER A 76 13.32 5.98 -5.69
N ASP A 77 12.49 6.90 -6.18
CA ASP A 77 11.46 7.55 -5.35
C ASP A 77 10.47 6.54 -4.76
N HIS A 78 10.28 5.38 -5.40
CA HIS A 78 9.52 4.27 -4.80
C HIS A 78 10.40 3.46 -3.85
N ARG A 79 9.93 3.30 -2.62
CA ARG A 79 10.53 2.39 -1.64
C ARG A 79 10.13 0.95 -1.97
N MET A 80 11.10 0.04 -1.85
CA MET A 80 10.83 -1.38 -2.07
C MET A 80 9.94 -1.95 -0.97
N ILE A 81 8.98 -2.77 -1.36
CA ILE A 81 8.09 -3.48 -0.44
C ILE A 81 8.46 -4.96 -0.45
N PHE A 82 8.60 -5.52 0.74
CA PHE A 82 8.88 -6.94 0.94
C PHE A 82 7.73 -7.62 1.69
N LEU A 83 7.50 -8.88 1.31
CA LEU A 83 6.58 -9.79 1.95
C LEU A 83 7.38 -10.97 2.50
N ARG A 84 7.08 -11.36 3.72
CA ARG A 84 7.52 -12.62 4.32
C ARG A 84 6.33 -13.50 4.61
#